data_AF-A0A1F4E271-F1
#
_entry.id   AF-A0A1F4E271-F1
#
_cell.length_a   1.000
_cell.length_b   1.000
_cell.length_c   1.000
_cell.angle_alpha   90.00
_cell.angle_beta   90.00
_cell.angle_gamma   90.00
#
_symmetry.space_group_name_H-M   'P 1'
#
loop_
_entity.id
_entity.type
_entity.pdbx_description
1 polymer ?
#
loop_
_entity_poly.entity_id
_entity_poly.type
_entity_poly.pdbx_seq_one_letter_code
_entity_poly.pdbx_strand_id
1 'polypeptide(L)'
;MAKNAAVAMERLKFDVGIVVPLKEEFRYVVEVAPQIEAIPYEGTYFYRLDFGAISTVCCLVGQMGSLPALQAATRLLGFANVKLLVVLGLGGALDDDIVVGETRYAHLFQVLPVELQDPAFLDRIHAYLPGWEMPKIRPENYSIGYGLLTDYMAEIFAELRRRNFQTHVNAWVELGNMTGRNQDAIKKTTAGLLKLLHPHRSPDSISRGELVPMLETAIEMRKRVTDQLAKMLPAEFAQVEYGFKVRER
;
A
#
# COMPACT_ATOMS: atom_id res chain seq x y z
N MET A 1 -10.23 34.31 -46.30
CA MET A 1 -10.89 33.64 -45.16
C MET A 1 -10.79 32.14 -45.34
N ALA A 2 -9.74 31.53 -44.81
CA ALA A 2 -9.55 30.07 -44.82
C ALA A 2 -9.91 29.54 -43.42
N LYS A 3 -10.89 28.65 -43.35
CA LYS A 3 -11.27 27.94 -42.12
C LYS A 3 -10.14 26.97 -41.76
N ASN A 4 -9.39 27.29 -40.70
CA ASN A 4 -8.51 26.33 -40.04
C ASN A 4 -9.36 25.29 -39.32
N ALA A 5 -9.52 24.13 -39.94
CA ALA A 5 -10.03 22.94 -39.29
C ALA A 5 -8.95 22.37 -38.36
N ALA A 6 -8.90 22.85 -37.12
CA ALA A 6 -8.26 22.13 -36.03
C ALA A 6 -9.15 20.92 -35.70
N VAL A 7 -8.95 19.82 -36.42
CA VAL A 7 -9.50 18.53 -36.03
C VAL A 7 -8.83 18.16 -34.71
N ALA A 8 -9.59 18.18 -33.62
CA ALA A 8 -9.14 17.64 -32.34
C ALA A 8 -8.89 16.14 -32.54
N MET A 9 -7.63 15.76 -32.71
CA MET A 9 -7.23 14.37 -32.82
C MET A 9 -7.53 13.69 -31.48
N GLU A 10 -8.38 12.68 -31.49
CA GLU A 10 -8.80 11.97 -30.28
C GLU A 10 -7.57 11.34 -29.62
N ARG A 11 -7.25 11.74 -28.38
CA ARG A 11 -6.07 11.22 -27.68
C ARG A 11 -6.21 9.72 -27.45
N LEU A 12 -5.17 8.97 -27.77
CA LEU A 12 -5.14 7.52 -27.52
C LEU A 12 -5.25 7.25 -26.01
N LYS A 13 -6.03 6.25 -25.62
CA LYS A 13 -6.25 5.91 -24.21
C LYS A 13 -5.24 4.85 -23.78
N PHE A 14 -4.50 5.15 -22.72
CA PHE A 14 -3.58 4.22 -22.08
C PHE A 14 -3.81 4.25 -20.56
N ASP A 15 -3.50 3.17 -19.85
CA ASP A 15 -3.57 3.14 -18.39
C ASP A 15 -2.36 3.85 -17.78
N VAL A 16 -1.17 3.62 -18.34
CA VAL A 16 0.10 4.14 -17.80
C VAL A 16 0.94 4.80 -18.88
N GLY A 17 1.41 6.01 -18.58
CA GLY A 17 2.46 6.71 -19.32
C GLY A 17 3.79 6.62 -18.59
N ILE A 18 4.86 6.26 -19.30
CA ILE A 18 6.21 6.15 -18.75
C ILE A 18 7.11 7.16 -19.46
N VAL A 19 7.88 7.94 -18.71
CA VAL A 19 8.94 8.81 -19.25
C VAL A 19 10.28 8.25 -18.80
N VAL A 20 11.15 7.97 -19.77
CA VAL A 20 12.48 7.42 -19.53
C VAL A 20 13.55 8.39 -20.04
N PRO A 21 14.36 8.98 -19.16
CA PRO A 21 15.38 9.97 -19.52
C PRO A 21 16.42 9.46 -20.50
N LEU A 22 17.04 8.31 -20.22
CA LEU A 22 18.22 7.82 -20.93
C LEU A 22 17.97 6.52 -21.69
N LYS A 23 18.82 6.25 -22.69
CA LYS A 23 18.70 5.06 -23.55
C LYS A 23 19.00 3.78 -22.78
N GLU A 24 19.93 3.85 -21.83
CA GLU A 24 20.36 2.77 -20.96
C GLU A 24 19.19 2.29 -20.09
N GLU A 25 18.45 3.22 -19.50
CA GLU A 25 17.25 2.96 -18.69
C GLU A 25 16.15 2.35 -19.56
N PHE A 26 15.96 2.89 -20.77
CA PHE A 26 14.96 2.38 -21.71
C PHE A 26 15.26 0.95 -22.16
N ARG A 27 16.53 0.59 -22.33
CA ARG A 27 16.94 -0.78 -22.65
C ARG A 27 16.47 -1.77 -21.59
N TYR A 28 16.66 -1.46 -20.31
CA TYR A 28 16.17 -2.32 -19.21
C TYR A 28 14.65 -2.42 -19.18
N VAL A 29 13.94 -1.32 -19.46
CA VAL A 29 12.48 -1.34 -19.55
C VAL A 29 12.01 -2.28 -20.66
N VAL A 30 12.67 -2.27 -21.83
CA VAL A 30 12.33 -3.13 -22.97
C VAL A 30 12.71 -4.60 -22.73
N GLU A 31 13.73 -4.89 -21.92
CA GLU A 31 14.06 -6.25 -21.49
C GLU A 31 12.96 -6.88 -20.63
N VAL A 32 12.35 -6.08 -19.75
CA VAL A 32 11.25 -6.54 -18.86
C VAL A 32 9.91 -6.55 -19.59
N ALA A 33 9.63 -5.52 -20.38
CA ALA A 33 8.39 -5.32 -21.10
C ALA A 33 8.71 -5.02 -22.57
N PRO A 34 8.72 -6.05 -23.44
CA PRO A 34 9.09 -5.90 -24.84
C PRO A 34 8.27 -4.81 -25.54
N GLN A 35 8.94 -4.07 -26.42
CA GLN A 35 8.29 -3.09 -27.27
C GLN A 35 7.38 -3.80 -28.29
N ILE A 36 6.12 -3.36 -28.36
CA ILE A 36 5.14 -3.83 -29.35
C ILE A 36 5.22 -2.97 -30.61
N GLU A 37 5.12 -1.65 -30.45
CA GLU A 37 5.05 -0.68 -31.56
C GLU A 37 5.73 0.64 -31.19
N ALA A 38 6.21 1.36 -32.21
CA ALA A 38 6.71 2.73 -32.09
C ALA A 38 5.80 3.68 -32.88
N ILE A 39 5.22 4.65 -32.20
CA ILE A 39 4.22 5.57 -32.72
C ILE A 39 4.87 6.96 -32.83
N PRO A 40 5.10 7.48 -34.05
CA PRO A 40 5.62 8.83 -34.22
C PRO A 40 4.53 9.88 -33.97
N TYR A 41 4.83 10.89 -33.16
CA TYR A 41 3.95 12.02 -32.89
C TYR A 41 4.75 13.30 -32.62
N GLU A 42 4.48 14.36 -33.39
CA GLU A 42 5.13 15.68 -33.27
C GLU A 42 6.66 15.61 -33.14
N GLY A 43 7.31 14.78 -33.97
CA GLY A 43 8.77 14.64 -33.99
C GLY A 43 9.36 13.87 -32.80
N THR A 44 8.53 13.22 -31.99
CA THR A 44 8.92 12.33 -30.89
C THR A 44 8.37 10.93 -31.14
N TYR A 45 9.05 9.88 -30.67
CA TYR A 45 8.55 8.51 -30.74
C TYR A 45 7.99 8.07 -29.39
N PHE A 46 6.79 7.51 -29.43
CA PHE A 46 6.14 6.87 -28.29
C PHE A 46 6.14 5.36 -28.48
N TYR A 47 6.67 4.62 -27.52
CA TYR A 47 6.85 3.18 -27.59
C TYR A 47 5.78 2.51 -26.74
N ARG A 48 4.96 1.65 -27.35
CA ARG A 48 4.02 0.83 -26.60
C ARG A 48 4.74 -0.39 -26.04
N LEU A 49 4.58 -0.63 -24.75
CA LEU A 49 5.27 -1.71 -24.03
C LEU A 49 4.26 -2.78 -23.60
N ASP A 50 4.67 -4.04 -23.67
CA ASP A 50 3.84 -5.17 -23.23
C ASP A 50 3.97 -5.40 -21.71
N PHE A 51 3.00 -4.90 -20.96
CA PHE A 51 2.81 -5.20 -19.53
C PHE A 51 1.62 -6.16 -19.30
N GLY A 52 1.26 -6.95 -20.31
CA GLY A 52 0.11 -7.86 -20.27
C GLY A 52 -1.22 -7.12 -20.27
N ALA A 53 -1.94 -7.13 -19.14
CA ALA A 53 -3.30 -6.58 -19.05
C ALA A 53 -3.34 -5.03 -18.98
N ILE A 54 -2.20 -4.37 -18.76
CA ILE A 54 -2.11 -2.92 -18.59
C ILE A 54 -1.63 -2.28 -19.90
N SER A 55 -2.41 -1.32 -20.41
CA SER A 55 -2.03 -0.57 -21.61
C SER A 55 -1.01 0.51 -21.27
N THR A 56 0.20 0.39 -21.81
CA THR A 56 1.33 1.26 -21.45
C THR A 56 1.97 1.92 -22.66
N VAL A 57 2.27 3.21 -22.53
CA VAL A 57 3.04 3.99 -23.51
C VAL A 57 4.25 4.62 -22.85
N CYS A 58 5.40 4.56 -23.52
CA CYS A 58 6.67 5.06 -23.04
C CYS A 58 7.24 6.14 -23.97
N CYS A 59 7.75 7.23 -23.41
CA CYS A 59 8.49 8.27 -24.12
C CYS A 59 9.96 8.25 -23.69
N LEU A 60 10.86 7.96 -24.63
CA LEU A 60 12.30 8.11 -24.43
C LEU A 60 12.69 9.57 -24.66
N VAL A 61 13.29 10.21 -23.64
CA VAL A 61 13.77 11.60 -23.73
C VAL A 61 15.11 11.67 -24.47
N GLY A 62 16.01 10.73 -24.17
CA GLY A 62 17.35 10.62 -24.76
C GLY A 62 18.39 11.60 -24.22
N GLN A 63 18.05 12.41 -23.22
CA GLN A 63 18.95 13.38 -22.59
C GLN A 63 18.53 13.63 -21.12
N MET A 64 19.51 13.94 -20.27
CA MET A 64 19.25 14.29 -18.86
C MET A 64 18.76 15.73 -18.71
N GLY A 65 18.05 15.99 -17.61
CA GLY A 65 17.63 17.32 -17.18
C GLY A 65 16.13 17.42 -16.92
N SER A 66 15.76 18.31 -16.02
CA SER A 66 14.36 18.54 -15.64
C SER A 66 13.53 19.10 -16.80
N LEU A 67 14.10 19.99 -17.61
CA LEU A 67 13.39 20.62 -18.74
C LEU A 67 13.08 19.60 -19.87
N PRO A 68 14.03 18.78 -20.35
CA PRO A 68 13.72 17.71 -21.30
C PRO A 68 12.68 16.71 -20.78
N ALA A 69 12.77 16.30 -19.51
CA ALA A 69 11.81 15.39 -18.90
C ALA A 69 10.40 16.00 -18.82
N LEU A 70 10.29 17.28 -18.44
CA LEU A 70 9.03 18.00 -18.41
C LEU A 70 8.41 18.15 -19.80
N GLN A 71 9.23 18.45 -20.81
CA GLN A 71 8.78 18.53 -22.21
C GLN A 71 8.26 17.18 -22.70
N ALA A 72 8.97 16.08 -22.40
CA ALA A 72 8.54 14.74 -22.75
C ALA A 72 7.24 14.33 -22.04
N ALA A 73 7.12 14.62 -20.74
CA ALA A 73 5.89 14.40 -19.98
C ALA A 73 4.71 15.18 -20.57
N THR A 74 4.91 16.46 -20.91
CA THR A 74 3.87 17.32 -21.50
C THR A 74 3.44 16.79 -22.87
N ARG A 75 4.39 16.35 -23.70
CA ARG A 75 4.10 15.73 -25.00
C ARG A 75 3.34 14.41 -24.85
N LEU A 76 3.72 13.57 -23.87
CA LEU A 76 3.02 12.31 -23.59
C LEU A 76 1.56 12.58 -23.20
N LEU A 77 1.31 13.55 -22.31
CA LEU A 77 -0.05 13.95 -21.92
C LEU A 77 -0.84 14.60 -23.07
N GLY A 78 -0.14 15.23 -24.03
CA GLY A 78 -0.74 15.74 -25.27
C GLY A 78 -1.15 14.64 -26.24
N PHE A 79 -0.31 13.61 -26.38
CA PHE A 79 -0.50 12.46 -27.24
C PHE A 79 -1.56 11.48 -26.71
N ALA A 80 -1.50 11.16 -25.42
CA ALA A 80 -2.29 10.12 -24.78
C ALA A 80 -3.04 10.63 -23.55
N ASN A 81 -4.23 10.07 -23.34
CA ASN A 81 -4.95 10.19 -22.08
C ASN A 81 -4.54 9.03 -21.18
N VAL A 82 -3.64 9.30 -20.22
CA VAL A 82 -3.12 8.32 -19.25
C VAL A 82 -3.73 8.51 -17.88
N LYS A 83 -4.00 7.41 -17.16
CA LYS A 83 -4.49 7.47 -15.76
C LYS A 83 -3.35 7.74 -14.77
N LEU A 84 -2.15 7.26 -15.09
CA LEU A 84 -0.94 7.39 -14.27
C LEU A 84 0.26 7.76 -15.15
N LEU A 85 1.08 8.70 -14.68
CA LEU A 85 2.36 9.05 -15.29
C LEU A 85 3.50 8.65 -14.33
N VAL A 86 4.47 7.90 -14.85
CA VAL A 86 5.63 7.40 -14.11
C VAL A 86 6.91 7.90 -14.78
N VAL A 87 7.88 8.33 -13.99
CA VAL A 87 9.25 8.61 -14.48
C VAL A 87 10.14 7.50 -13.96
N LEU A 88 10.81 6.79 -14.86
CA LEU A 88 11.77 5.73 -14.51
C LEU A 88 13.17 6.22 -14.84
N GLY A 89 14.07 6.17 -13.86
CA GLY A 89 15.47 6.47 -14.07
C GLY A 89 16.34 6.10 -12.88
N LEU A 90 17.64 6.23 -13.07
CA LEU A 90 18.67 6.02 -12.04
C LEU A 90 18.87 7.31 -11.26
N GLY A 91 18.90 7.18 -9.93
CA GLY A 91 19.25 8.27 -9.02
C GLY A 91 20.60 7.99 -8.35
N GLY A 92 21.43 9.03 -8.19
CA GLY A 92 22.57 8.96 -7.29
C GLY A 92 22.09 9.04 -5.85
N ALA A 93 22.44 8.06 -5.02
CA ALA A 93 22.21 8.13 -3.60
C ALA A 93 23.15 9.15 -2.95
N LEU A 94 22.62 9.99 -2.06
CA LEU A 94 23.39 10.87 -1.19
C LEU A 94 23.44 10.35 0.25
N ASP A 95 22.66 9.31 0.54
CA ASP A 95 22.65 8.63 1.83
C ASP A 95 23.58 7.40 1.75
N ASP A 96 24.30 7.13 2.84
CA ASP A 96 25.33 6.07 2.91
C ASP A 96 24.75 4.64 2.93
N ASP A 97 23.43 4.50 3.06
CA ASP A 97 22.71 3.23 3.24
C ASP A 97 22.06 2.69 1.96
N ILE A 98 22.17 3.38 0.82
CA ILE A 98 21.62 2.92 -0.45
C ILE A 98 22.72 2.25 -1.28
N VAL A 99 22.59 0.94 -1.50
CA VAL A 99 23.50 0.17 -2.34
C VAL A 99 23.10 0.30 -3.82
N VAL A 100 24.08 0.24 -4.72
CA VAL A 100 23.85 0.27 -6.17
C VAL A 100 22.89 -0.86 -6.57
N GLY A 101 21.76 -0.49 -7.17
CA GLY A 101 20.72 -1.42 -7.62
C GLY A 101 19.53 -1.57 -6.68
N GLU A 102 19.54 -0.90 -5.52
CA GLU A 102 18.47 -0.97 -4.54
C GLU A 102 17.38 0.09 -4.82
N THR A 103 16.12 -0.32 -4.79
CA THR A 103 14.99 0.62 -4.74
C THR A 103 14.93 1.27 -3.35
N ARG A 104 14.61 2.56 -3.27
CA ARG A 104 14.70 3.43 -2.07
C ARG A 104 14.22 2.81 -0.74
N TYR A 105 13.28 1.85 -0.75
CA TYR A 105 12.94 1.05 0.43
C TYR A 105 12.67 -0.41 0.05
N ALA A 106 13.39 -1.36 0.64
CA ALA A 106 13.17 -2.81 0.43
C ALA A 106 11.96 -3.33 1.22
N HIS A 107 11.74 -2.82 2.43
CA HIS A 107 10.61 -3.18 3.31
C HIS A 107 10.16 -2.01 4.19
N LEU A 108 8.94 -2.08 4.72
CA LEU A 108 8.33 -0.97 5.48
C LEU A 108 9.08 -0.59 6.76
N PHE A 109 9.86 -1.50 7.32
CA PHE A 109 10.60 -1.30 8.58
C PHE A 109 11.96 -0.61 8.42
N GLN A 110 12.43 -0.35 7.20
CA GLN A 110 13.74 0.27 6.94
C GLN A 110 13.82 1.72 7.45
N VAL A 111 12.66 2.37 7.65
CA VAL A 111 12.58 3.72 8.24
C VAL A 111 12.82 3.75 9.75
N LEU A 112 12.82 2.59 10.42
CA LEU A 112 13.09 2.51 11.86
C LEU A 112 14.62 2.60 12.10
N PRO A 113 15.06 3.10 13.26
CA PRO A 113 16.45 3.00 13.69
C PRO A 113 16.98 1.56 13.56
N VAL A 114 18.25 1.39 13.19
CA VAL A 114 18.88 0.09 12.91
C VAL A 114 18.71 -0.89 14.09
N GLU A 115 18.73 -0.37 15.32
CA GLU A 115 18.55 -1.14 16.55
C GLU A 115 17.14 -1.76 16.67
N LEU A 116 16.15 -1.18 15.99
CA LEU A 116 14.75 -1.64 15.97
C LEU A 116 14.41 -2.45 14.70
N GLN A 117 15.37 -2.64 13.80
CA GLN A 117 15.20 -3.49 12.61
C GLN A 117 15.47 -4.97 12.88
N ASP A 118 15.63 -5.37 14.15
CA ASP A 118 15.78 -6.77 14.55
C ASP A 118 14.50 -7.57 14.21
N PRO A 119 14.59 -8.63 13.38
CA PRO A 119 13.45 -9.49 13.05
C PRO A 119 12.74 -10.07 14.28
N ALA A 120 13.48 -10.40 15.35
CA ALA A 120 12.89 -10.94 16.56
C ALA A 120 12.09 -9.88 17.35
N PHE A 121 12.48 -8.60 17.26
CA PHE A 121 11.68 -7.48 17.74
C PHE A 121 10.45 -7.27 16.86
N LEU A 122 10.63 -7.16 15.54
CA LEU A 122 9.57 -6.90 14.57
C LEU A 122 8.47 -7.96 14.62
N ASP A 123 8.81 -9.23 14.85
CA ASP A 123 7.82 -10.30 14.99
C ASP A 123 6.92 -10.16 16.24
N ARG A 124 7.33 -9.38 17.24
CA ARG A 124 6.49 -9.05 18.41
C ARG A 124 5.47 -7.94 18.12
N ILE A 125 5.56 -7.26 16.97
CA ILE A 125 4.56 -6.26 16.56
C ILE A 125 3.27 -6.98 16.16
N HIS A 126 2.21 -6.79 16.94
CA HIS A 126 0.95 -7.49 16.69
C HIS A 126 0.19 -7.00 15.44
N ALA A 127 0.33 -5.73 15.09
CA ALA A 127 -0.42 -5.10 14.00
C ALA A 127 0.36 -3.91 13.42
N TYR A 128 0.34 -3.77 12.09
CA TYR A 128 0.85 -2.60 11.40
C TYR A 128 -0.28 -1.89 10.65
N LEU A 129 -0.54 -0.64 11.04
CA LEU A 129 -1.55 0.22 10.43
C LEU A 129 -0.85 1.35 9.67
N PRO A 130 -0.91 1.37 8.34
CA PRO A 130 -0.24 2.38 7.55
C PRO A 130 -0.97 3.72 7.60
N GLY A 131 -0.21 4.79 7.77
CA GLY A 131 -0.76 6.14 7.81
C GLY A 131 -1.39 6.60 6.49
N TRP A 132 -1.01 6.01 5.35
CA TRP A 132 -1.55 6.40 4.03
C TRP A 132 -2.97 5.89 3.77
N GLU A 133 -3.44 4.88 4.50
CA GLU A 133 -4.83 4.42 4.43
C GLU A 133 -5.76 5.25 5.31
N MET A 134 -5.20 6.01 6.24
CA MET A 134 -5.99 6.88 7.11
C MET A 134 -6.42 8.14 6.35
N PRO A 135 -7.73 8.43 6.31
CA PRO A 135 -8.18 9.69 5.74
C PRO A 135 -7.60 10.85 6.57
N LYS A 136 -7.20 11.92 5.87
CA LYS A 136 -6.81 13.17 6.55
C LYS A 136 -8.03 13.72 7.29
N ILE A 137 -7.85 14.06 8.56
CA ILE A 137 -8.90 14.71 9.37
C ILE A 137 -9.16 16.09 8.76
N ARG A 138 -10.41 16.35 8.38
CA ARG A 138 -10.90 17.63 7.89
C ARG A 138 -11.94 18.21 8.85
N PRO A 139 -12.23 19.53 8.80
CA PRO A 139 -13.29 20.12 9.61
C PRO A 139 -14.65 19.40 9.49
N GLU A 140 -14.94 18.85 8.31
CA GLU A 140 -16.14 18.04 8.07
C GLU A 140 -16.21 16.74 8.91
N ASN A 141 -15.09 16.26 9.43
CA ASN A 141 -15.03 15.07 10.29
C ASN A 141 -15.27 15.39 11.77
N TYR A 142 -15.39 16.67 12.15
CA TYR A 142 -15.62 17.06 13.53
C TYR A 142 -17.08 16.84 13.92
N SER A 143 -17.29 16.33 15.14
CA SER A 143 -18.62 16.17 15.69
C SER A 143 -19.23 17.53 16.00
N ILE A 144 -20.42 17.79 15.46
CA ILE A 144 -21.21 19.01 15.75
C ILE A 144 -21.97 18.89 17.09
N GLY A 145 -22.10 17.66 17.60
CA GLY A 145 -22.83 17.35 18.84
C GLY A 145 -21.98 17.35 20.11
N TYR A 146 -22.57 16.83 21.19
CA TYR A 146 -21.89 16.67 22.47
C TYR A 146 -20.72 15.68 22.37
N GLY A 147 -19.56 16.10 22.89
CA GLY A 147 -18.38 15.25 23.09
C GLY A 147 -18.19 14.90 24.56
N LEU A 148 -17.45 13.81 24.80
CA LEU A 148 -16.94 13.51 26.14
C LEU A 148 -15.71 14.37 26.41
N LEU A 149 -15.54 14.82 27.66
CA LEU A 149 -14.28 15.43 28.07
C LEU A 149 -13.15 14.39 27.95
N THR A 150 -11.96 14.85 27.55
CA THR A 150 -10.82 13.97 27.23
C THR A 150 -10.38 13.13 28.43
N ASP A 151 -10.42 13.70 29.63
CA ASP A 151 -10.12 13.00 30.89
C ASP A 151 -11.12 11.89 31.18
N TYR A 152 -12.42 12.15 30.98
CA TYR A 152 -13.46 11.16 31.15
C TYR A 152 -13.35 10.03 30.13
N MET A 153 -13.04 10.37 28.87
CA MET A 153 -12.78 9.37 27.83
C MET A 153 -11.54 8.53 28.15
N ALA A 154 -10.49 9.14 28.70
CA ALA A 154 -9.28 8.42 29.12
C ALA A 154 -9.58 7.41 30.25
N GLU A 155 -10.42 7.78 31.22
CA GLU A 155 -10.84 6.87 32.30
C GLU A 155 -11.66 5.69 31.74
N ILE A 156 -12.57 5.94 30.79
CA ILE A 156 -13.31 4.88 30.08
C ILE A 156 -12.33 3.92 29.40
N PHE A 157 -11.30 4.43 28.71
CA PHE A 157 -10.30 3.57 28.07
C PHE A 157 -9.45 2.80 29.07
N ALA A 158 -9.13 3.39 30.23
CA ALA A 158 -8.43 2.69 31.32
C ALA A 158 -9.26 1.51 31.84
N GLU A 159 -10.57 1.69 32.06
CA GLU A 159 -11.47 0.62 32.48
C GLU A 159 -11.67 -0.44 31.39
N LEU A 160 -11.86 -0.02 30.13
CA LEU A 160 -11.95 -0.96 29.00
C LEU A 160 -10.67 -1.78 28.83
N ARG A 161 -9.49 -1.21 29.13
CA ARG A 161 -8.22 -1.93 29.08
C ARG A 161 -8.20 -3.12 30.04
N ARG A 162 -8.78 -2.98 31.24
CA ARG A 162 -8.85 -4.04 32.27
C ARG A 162 -9.78 -5.20 31.89
N ARG A 163 -10.79 -4.95 31.07
CA ARG A 163 -11.73 -6.00 30.62
C ARG A 163 -11.06 -6.98 29.66
N ASN A 164 -11.31 -8.28 29.83
CA ASN A 164 -10.77 -9.30 28.93
C ASN A 164 -11.73 -9.59 27.77
N PHE A 165 -11.46 -8.98 26.60
CA PHE A 165 -12.24 -9.20 25.37
C PHE A 165 -11.68 -10.35 24.51
N GLN A 166 -10.53 -10.93 24.85
CA GLN A 166 -9.98 -12.06 24.10
C GLN A 166 -10.89 -13.30 24.20
N THR A 167 -11.60 -13.45 25.32
CA THR A 167 -12.63 -14.49 25.50
C THR A 167 -13.77 -14.38 24.49
N HIS A 168 -14.10 -13.16 24.05
CA HIS A 168 -15.16 -12.92 23.06
C HIS A 168 -14.69 -13.43 21.69
N VAL A 169 -13.45 -13.14 21.32
CA VAL A 169 -12.85 -13.64 20.07
C VAL A 169 -12.71 -15.17 20.10
N ASN A 170 -12.20 -15.73 21.21
CA ASN A 170 -12.01 -17.18 21.37
C ASN A 170 -13.33 -17.97 21.33
N ALA A 171 -14.45 -17.36 21.74
CA ALA A 171 -15.76 -18.01 21.71
C ALA A 171 -16.28 -18.22 20.28
N TRP A 172 -15.85 -17.38 19.33
CA TRP A 172 -16.37 -17.32 17.96
C TRP A 172 -15.38 -17.75 16.88
N VAL A 173 -14.08 -17.62 17.13
CA VAL A 173 -13.06 -17.76 16.08
C VAL A 173 -12.11 -18.91 16.37
N GLU A 174 -11.92 -19.76 15.36
CA GLU A 174 -10.89 -20.77 15.31
C GLU A 174 -9.83 -20.35 14.30
N LEU A 175 -8.65 -19.98 14.81
CA LEU A 175 -7.47 -19.66 14.01
C LEU A 175 -6.71 -20.97 13.82
N GLY A 176 -6.65 -21.50 12.59
CA GLY A 176 -6.21 -22.87 12.30
C GLY A 176 -4.72 -23.15 12.57
N ASN A 177 -3.95 -23.55 11.55
CA ASN A 177 -2.53 -23.93 11.68
C ASN A 177 -1.56 -22.73 11.89
N MET A 178 -2.07 -21.60 12.38
CA MET A 178 -1.26 -20.40 12.61
C MET A 178 -0.38 -20.60 13.85
N THR A 179 0.83 -20.03 13.84
CA THR A 179 1.70 -20.02 15.03
C THR A 179 1.02 -19.34 16.21
N GLY A 180 1.31 -19.78 17.44
CA GLY A 180 0.72 -19.19 18.66
C GLY A 180 0.91 -17.67 18.73
N ARG A 181 2.06 -17.17 18.26
CA ARG A 181 2.35 -15.73 18.17
C ARG A 181 1.40 -14.99 17.21
N ASN A 182 1.16 -15.56 16.02
CA ASN A 182 0.21 -14.98 15.07
C ASN A 182 -1.22 -15.02 15.62
N GLN A 183 -1.61 -16.12 16.27
CA GLN A 183 -2.93 -16.23 16.90
C GLN A 183 -3.12 -15.19 17.99
N ASP A 184 -2.14 -15.03 18.88
CA ASP A 184 -2.18 -14.05 19.96
C ASP A 184 -2.22 -12.61 19.44
N ALA A 185 -1.44 -12.31 18.41
CA ALA A 185 -1.45 -11.01 17.76
C ALA A 185 -2.84 -10.67 17.22
N ILE A 186 -3.44 -11.58 16.44
CA ILE A 186 -4.78 -11.38 15.85
C ILE A 186 -5.85 -11.26 16.93
N LYS A 187 -5.83 -12.14 17.95
CA LYS A 187 -6.80 -12.10 19.05
C LYS A 187 -6.73 -10.80 19.84
N LYS A 188 -5.52 -10.34 20.18
CA LYS A 188 -5.32 -9.08 20.91
C LYS A 188 -5.75 -7.87 20.10
N THR A 189 -5.41 -7.81 18.81
CA THR A 189 -5.81 -6.72 17.92
C THR A 189 -7.32 -6.70 17.73
N THR A 190 -7.94 -7.84 17.43
CA THR A 190 -9.41 -7.97 17.29
C THR A 190 -10.12 -7.57 18.58
N ALA A 191 -9.63 -8.03 19.74
CA ALA A 191 -10.19 -7.66 21.04
C ALA A 191 -10.04 -6.15 21.33
N GLY A 192 -8.92 -5.54 20.93
CA GLY A 192 -8.70 -4.11 21.04
C GLY A 192 -9.70 -3.31 20.21
N LEU A 193 -9.89 -3.69 18.95
CA LEU A 193 -10.88 -3.07 18.08
C LEU A 193 -12.29 -3.23 18.67
N LEU A 194 -12.64 -4.42 19.16
CA LEU A 194 -13.97 -4.70 19.74
C LEU A 194 -14.29 -3.81 20.93
N LYS A 195 -13.29 -3.55 21.79
CA LYS A 195 -13.44 -2.61 22.90
C LYS A 195 -13.75 -1.20 22.42
N LEU A 196 -13.18 -0.78 21.29
CA LEU A 196 -13.35 0.58 20.78
C LEU A 196 -14.71 0.76 20.09
N LEU A 197 -15.12 -0.18 19.23
CA LEU A 197 -16.34 -0.02 18.44
C LEU A 197 -17.59 -0.64 19.10
N HIS A 198 -17.42 -1.72 19.85
CA HIS A 198 -18.53 -2.48 20.45
C HIS A 198 -18.30 -2.80 21.95
N PRO A 199 -18.03 -1.81 22.81
CA PRO A 199 -17.70 -2.02 24.24
C PRO A 199 -18.83 -2.65 25.07
N HIS A 200 -20.07 -2.59 24.57
CA HIS A 200 -21.27 -3.08 25.25
C HIS A 200 -21.60 -4.55 24.95
N ARG A 201 -20.91 -5.17 23.98
CA ARG A 201 -21.18 -6.55 23.59
C ARG A 201 -20.56 -7.54 24.57
N SER A 202 -21.28 -8.63 24.81
CA SER A 202 -20.83 -9.81 25.53
C SER A 202 -20.50 -10.94 24.54
N PRO A 203 -19.84 -12.05 24.96
CA PRO A 203 -19.56 -13.17 24.07
C PRO A 203 -20.80 -13.77 23.42
N ASP A 204 -21.98 -13.63 24.02
CA ASP A 204 -23.23 -14.20 23.50
C ASP A 204 -24.08 -13.20 22.72
N SER A 205 -23.81 -11.90 22.85
CA SER A 205 -24.60 -10.84 22.18
C SER A 205 -23.88 -10.18 21.01
N ILE A 206 -22.62 -10.52 20.78
CA ILE A 206 -21.87 -10.10 19.59
C ILE A 206 -22.43 -10.78 18.35
N SER A 207 -22.61 -10.02 17.27
CA SER A 207 -23.03 -10.58 15.99
C SER A 207 -21.82 -10.88 15.09
N ARG A 208 -21.99 -11.84 14.18
CA ARG A 208 -20.98 -12.15 13.15
C ARG A 208 -20.60 -10.92 12.32
N GLY A 209 -21.57 -10.08 11.98
CA GLY A 209 -21.36 -8.86 11.19
C GLY A 209 -20.53 -7.79 11.90
N GLU A 210 -20.52 -7.78 13.23
CA GLU A 210 -19.64 -6.90 14.02
C GLU A 210 -18.24 -7.51 14.16
N LEU A 211 -18.15 -8.82 14.41
CA LEU A 211 -16.87 -9.48 14.68
C LEU A 211 -15.98 -9.65 13.43
N VAL A 212 -16.57 -10.08 12.31
CA VAL A 212 -15.82 -10.48 11.10
C VAL A 212 -14.99 -9.32 10.52
N PRO A 213 -15.52 -8.10 10.31
CA PRO A 213 -14.73 -7.00 9.77
C PRO A 213 -13.51 -6.65 10.64
N MET A 214 -13.66 -6.77 11.96
CA MET A 214 -12.60 -6.47 12.93
C MET A 214 -11.52 -7.55 12.91
N LEU A 215 -11.94 -8.82 12.78
CA LEU A 215 -11.03 -9.95 12.62
C LEU A 215 -10.25 -9.88 11.31
N GLU A 216 -10.92 -9.59 10.19
CA GLU A 216 -10.29 -9.42 8.87
C GLU A 216 -9.26 -8.30 8.88
N THR A 217 -9.62 -7.16 9.47
CA THR A 217 -8.70 -6.02 9.65
C THR A 217 -7.48 -6.43 10.50
N ALA A 218 -7.69 -7.16 11.60
CA ALA A 218 -6.59 -7.62 12.45
C ALA A 218 -5.67 -8.63 11.74
N ILE A 219 -6.25 -9.53 10.93
CA ILE A 219 -5.50 -10.47 10.09
C ILE A 219 -4.66 -9.72 9.06
N GLU A 220 -5.24 -8.76 8.36
CA GLU A 220 -4.53 -7.95 7.38
C GLU A 220 -3.35 -7.19 8.02
N MET A 221 -3.58 -6.53 9.16
CA MET A 221 -2.54 -5.81 9.88
C MET A 221 -1.41 -6.72 10.36
N ARG A 222 -1.71 -7.96 10.79
CA ARG A 222 -0.69 -8.92 11.20
C ARG A 222 0.05 -9.50 10.00
N LYS A 223 -0.67 -9.84 8.93
CA LYS A 223 -0.10 -10.34 7.68
C LYS A 223 0.91 -9.34 7.11
N ARG A 224 0.63 -8.03 7.15
CA ARG A 224 1.58 -6.99 6.72
C ARG A 224 2.93 -7.07 7.43
N VAL A 225 2.93 -7.30 8.74
CA VAL A 225 4.16 -7.49 9.53
C VAL A 225 4.91 -8.73 9.04
N THR A 226 4.22 -9.85 8.89
CA THR A 226 4.81 -11.10 8.41
C THR A 226 5.32 -11.01 6.98
N ASP A 227 4.61 -10.34 6.09
CA ASP A 227 5.03 -10.16 4.69
C ASP A 227 6.32 -9.31 4.62
N GLN A 228 6.49 -8.33 5.53
CA GLN A 228 7.76 -7.60 5.63
C GLN A 228 8.87 -8.47 6.22
N LEU A 229 8.58 -9.29 7.24
CA LEU A 229 9.54 -10.25 7.78
C LEU A 229 9.95 -11.30 6.75
N ALA A 230 9.04 -11.71 5.86
CA ALA A 230 9.35 -12.63 4.76
C ALA A 230 10.30 -12.02 3.72
N LYS A 231 10.32 -10.69 3.57
CA LYS A 231 11.33 -10.00 2.76
C LYS A 231 12.69 -9.96 3.44
N MET A 232 12.73 -9.83 4.76
CA MET A 232 13.97 -9.75 5.54
C MET A 232 14.60 -11.14 5.78
N LEU A 233 13.79 -12.11 6.23
CA LEU A 233 14.15 -13.51 6.47
C LEU A 233 13.20 -14.46 5.72
N PRO A 234 13.40 -14.67 4.40
CA PRO A 234 12.55 -15.56 3.61
C PRO A 234 12.51 -17.00 4.14
N ALA A 235 13.61 -17.50 4.71
CA ALA A 235 13.73 -18.88 5.19
C ALA A 235 12.74 -19.22 6.32
N GLU A 236 12.33 -18.24 7.13
CA GLU A 236 11.45 -18.46 8.29
C GLU A 236 9.99 -18.07 8.03
N PHE A 237 9.75 -17.08 7.17
CA PHE A 237 8.44 -16.41 7.07
C PHE A 237 7.74 -16.55 5.70
N ALA A 238 8.35 -17.20 4.70
CA ALA A 238 7.78 -17.27 3.35
C ALA A 238 6.49 -18.14 3.21
N GLN A 239 6.21 -19.05 4.15
CA GLN A 239 5.09 -20.00 4.07
C GLN A 239 4.10 -19.86 5.24
N VAL A 240 3.78 -18.62 5.65
CA VAL A 240 2.80 -18.39 6.71
C VAL A 240 1.39 -18.30 6.13
N GLU A 241 0.55 -19.28 6.44
CA GLU A 241 -0.87 -19.27 6.04
C GLU A 241 -1.76 -18.64 7.10
N TYR A 242 -2.69 -17.79 6.64
CA TYR A 242 -3.68 -17.11 7.47
C TYR A 242 -5.07 -17.69 7.22
N GLY A 243 -5.40 -18.78 7.91
CA GLY A 243 -6.71 -19.44 7.84
C GLY A 243 -7.50 -19.28 9.13
N PHE A 244 -8.78 -18.88 9.00
CA PHE A 244 -9.70 -18.82 10.13
C PHE A 244 -11.07 -19.42 9.79
N LYS A 245 -11.74 -19.95 10.82
CA LYS A 245 -13.14 -20.34 10.76
C LYS A 245 -13.91 -19.58 11.83
N VAL A 246 -15.09 -19.10 11.47
CA VAL A 246 -16.03 -18.50 12.42
C VAL A 246 -17.05 -19.58 12.76
N ARG A 247 -17.24 -19.84 14.06
CA ARG A 247 -18.25 -20.78 14.54
C ARG A 247 -19.64 -20.24 14.21
N GLU A 248 -20.47 -21.08 13.62
CA GLU A 248 -21.91 -20.81 13.52
C GLU A 248 -22.53 -21.01 14.90
N ARG A 249 -23.20 -19.98 15.40
CA ARG A 249 -23.98 -19.99 16.64
C ARG A 249 -25.43 -19.65 16.31
#